data_AF-A0A6J4XY65-F1
#
_entry.id   AF-A0A6J4XY65-F1
#
_cell.length_a   1.000
_cell.length_b   1.000
_cell.length_c   1.000
_cell.angle_alpha   90.00
_cell.angle_beta   90.00
_cell.angle_gamma   90.00
#
_symmetry.space_group_name_H-M   'P 1'
#
loop_
_entity.id
_entity.type
_entity.pdbx_description
1 polymer ?
#
loop_
_entity_poly.entity_id
_entity_poly.type
_entity_poly.pdbx_seq_one_letter_code
_entity_poly.pdbx_strand_id
1 'polypeptide(L)'
;MLYICLAAGSVYILYFDNQDGKASVNNVIANEVNAKNYLKLIYGAQKQYVAVDWDKDGVKSYAEFIAHLWQTVDHNADPVRNSLIPRKIAFAMGVSRAIDGYYFQSIHTKEIQPGSPDSAIKNRHQPQQSIAIDLTHEWVVVATPASYGRTGTLSFITGSSGKIYAKDTRNRPVESIPDSLVPTGWQEITDELDIRKLHLERMKPKPGPLGLASLQAAKY
;
A
#
# COMPACT_ATOMS: atom_id res chain seq x y z
N MET A 1 -13.72 52.14 -34.56
CA MET A 1 -12.70 51.39 -33.81
C MET A 1 -13.39 50.69 -32.65
N LEU A 2 -13.73 49.40 -32.78
CA LEU A 2 -13.92 48.47 -31.67
C LEU A 2 -14.04 47.05 -32.24
N TYR A 3 -12.98 46.27 -32.08
CA TYR A 3 -12.99 44.83 -32.35
C TYR A 3 -13.67 44.14 -31.16
N ILE A 4 -14.78 43.45 -31.39
CA ILE A 4 -15.35 42.51 -30.42
C ILE A 4 -14.88 41.12 -30.83
N CYS A 5 -13.82 40.64 -30.21
CA CYS A 5 -13.35 39.27 -30.34
C CYS A 5 -14.22 38.34 -29.49
N LEU A 6 -14.85 37.37 -30.16
CA LEU A 6 -15.45 36.17 -29.59
C LEU A 6 -14.37 35.34 -28.87
N ALA A 7 -14.46 35.23 -27.54
CA ALA A 7 -13.73 34.20 -26.80
C ALA A 7 -14.71 33.08 -26.46
N ALA A 8 -14.61 31.98 -27.21
CA ALA A 8 -15.27 30.73 -26.91
C ALA A 8 -14.81 30.22 -25.54
N GLY A 9 -15.77 29.84 -24.70
CA GLY A 9 -15.53 29.24 -23.40
C GLY A 9 -14.87 27.87 -23.55
N SER A 10 -13.54 27.85 -23.44
CA SER A 10 -12.79 26.64 -23.13
C SER A 10 -12.84 26.45 -21.61
N VAL A 11 -13.52 25.39 -21.18
CA VAL A 11 -13.51 24.89 -19.81
C VAL A 11 -12.06 24.73 -19.38
N TYR A 12 -11.62 25.55 -18.43
CA TYR A 12 -10.34 25.39 -17.75
C TYR A 12 -10.41 24.09 -16.93
N ILE A 13 -9.97 22.99 -17.52
CA ILE A 13 -9.50 21.84 -16.75
C ILE A 13 -8.21 22.32 -16.09
N LEU A 14 -8.29 22.62 -14.79
CA LEU A 14 -7.12 22.93 -13.97
C LEU A 14 -6.21 21.71 -13.94
N TYR A 15 -5.25 21.71 -14.87
CA TYR A 15 -4.09 20.84 -14.82
C TYR A 15 -3.25 21.31 -13.63
N PHE A 16 -3.45 20.71 -12.47
CA PHE A 16 -2.54 20.86 -11.34
C PHE A 16 -1.20 20.24 -11.72
N ASP A 17 -0.31 21.05 -12.28
CA ASP A 17 1.09 20.69 -12.49
C ASP A 17 1.80 20.69 -11.13
N ASN A 18 1.70 19.57 -10.41
CA ASN A 18 2.49 19.31 -9.20
C ASN A 18 3.94 19.06 -9.64
N GLN A 19 4.75 20.11 -9.64
CA GLN A 19 6.15 20.13 -10.07
C GLN A 19 7.15 19.78 -8.95
N ASP A 20 6.79 19.02 -7.91
CA ASP A 20 7.75 18.50 -6.92
C ASP A 20 7.40 17.06 -6.50
N GLY A 21 8.23 16.10 -6.93
CA GLY A 21 8.03 14.66 -6.67
C GLY A 21 7.39 13.87 -7.82
N LYS A 22 7.45 14.37 -9.06
CA LYS A 22 7.04 13.62 -10.25
C LYS A 22 7.81 12.30 -10.30
N ALA A 23 7.10 11.19 -10.20
CA ALA A 23 7.64 9.86 -10.45
C ALA A 23 8.50 9.91 -11.72
N SER A 24 9.69 9.33 -11.70
CA SER A 24 10.32 9.03 -12.97
C SER A 24 9.47 7.95 -13.61
N VAL A 25 8.62 8.34 -14.58
CA VAL A 25 7.86 7.42 -15.43
C VAL A 25 8.81 6.45 -16.15
N ASN A 26 10.11 6.74 -16.16
CA ASN A 26 11.17 5.97 -16.81
C ASN A 26 12.03 5.15 -15.83
N ASN A 27 11.78 5.16 -14.51
CA ASN A 27 12.56 4.39 -13.54
C ASN A 27 11.69 3.66 -12.50
N VAL A 28 10.97 2.64 -12.98
CA VAL A 28 10.09 1.77 -12.17
C VAL A 28 10.80 1.17 -10.96
N ILE A 29 12.04 0.68 -11.12
CA ILE A 29 12.77 0.06 -10.01
C ILE A 29 13.09 1.09 -8.91
N ALA A 30 13.51 2.30 -9.27
CA ALA A 30 13.78 3.34 -8.27
C ALA A 30 12.51 3.75 -7.51
N ASN A 31 11.37 3.89 -8.20
CA ASN A 31 10.09 4.18 -7.57
C ASN A 31 9.69 3.09 -6.57
N GLU A 32 9.87 1.82 -6.95
CA GLU A 32 9.59 0.65 -6.10
C GLU A 32 10.53 0.56 -4.88
N VAL A 33 11.82 0.88 -5.05
CA VAL A 33 12.77 0.99 -3.93
C VAL A 33 12.36 2.11 -2.98
N ASN A 34 11.95 3.27 -3.50
CA ASN A 34 11.46 4.38 -2.69
C ASN A 34 10.18 4.00 -1.94
N ALA A 35 9.23 3.35 -2.59
CA ALA A 35 8.00 2.85 -1.96
C ALA A 35 8.31 1.93 -0.78
N LYS A 36 9.24 0.97 -0.95
CA LYS A 36 9.73 0.11 0.14
C LYS A 36 10.33 0.94 1.28
N ASN A 37 11.15 1.95 0.98
CA ASN A 37 11.77 2.80 2.00
C ASN A 37 10.73 3.65 2.75
N TYR A 38 9.69 4.13 2.08
CA TYR A 38 8.56 4.82 2.71
C TYR A 38 7.78 3.89 3.65
N LEU A 39 7.58 2.62 3.29
CA LEU A 39 7.00 1.63 4.20
C LEU A 39 7.87 1.39 5.45
N LYS A 40 9.21 1.38 5.32
CA LYS A 40 10.13 1.33 6.47
C LYS A 40 9.98 2.55 7.38
N LEU A 41 9.81 3.74 6.82
CA LEU A 41 9.55 4.96 7.59
C LEU A 41 8.20 4.89 8.32
N ILE A 42 7.15 4.43 7.64
CA ILE A 42 5.82 4.23 8.25
C ILE A 42 5.89 3.22 9.38
N TYR A 43 6.61 2.10 9.20
CA TYR A 43 6.84 1.13 10.28
C TYR A 43 7.54 1.76 11.50
N GLY A 44 8.61 2.51 11.27
CA GLY A 44 9.32 3.22 12.34
C GLY A 44 8.43 4.24 13.07
N ALA A 45 7.57 4.93 12.34
CA ALA A 45 6.61 5.89 12.89
C ALA A 45 5.50 5.21 13.69
N GLN A 46 4.95 4.09 13.21
CA GLN A 46 3.94 3.29 13.93
C GLN A 46 4.47 2.81 15.28
N LYS A 47 5.74 2.36 15.34
CA LYS A 47 6.39 2.00 16.61
C LYS A 47 6.51 3.14 17.60
N GLN A 48 6.75 4.35 17.11
CA GLN A 48 6.81 5.55 17.96
C GLN A 48 5.41 6.01 18.37
N TYR A 49 4.45 5.91 17.46
CA TYR A 49 3.07 6.30 17.69
C TYR A 49 2.44 5.48 18.82
N VAL A 50 2.54 4.16 18.77
CA VAL A 50 1.97 3.24 19.79
C VAL A 50 2.67 3.34 21.16
N ALA A 51 3.80 4.05 21.27
CA ALA A 51 4.47 4.26 22.55
C ALA A 51 3.73 5.28 23.44
N VAL A 52 2.89 6.13 22.84
CA VAL A 52 2.17 7.23 23.47
C VAL A 52 0.67 6.94 23.44
N ASP A 53 0.01 7.18 24.58
CA ASP A 53 -1.44 7.22 24.69
C ASP A 53 -1.89 8.65 24.33
N TRP A 54 -2.37 8.83 23.09
CA TRP A 54 -2.60 10.15 22.49
C TRP A 54 -3.91 10.78 22.96
N ASP A 55 -4.95 9.98 23.19
CA ASP A 55 -6.28 10.38 23.65
C ASP A 55 -6.50 10.08 25.14
N LYS A 56 -5.48 9.64 25.86
CA LYS A 56 -5.48 9.43 27.31
C LYS A 56 -6.61 8.51 27.78
N ASP A 57 -7.01 7.56 26.93
CA ASP A 57 -8.05 6.58 27.24
C ASP A 57 -7.50 5.38 28.03
N GLY A 58 -6.18 5.33 28.24
CA GLY A 58 -5.46 4.25 28.91
C GLY A 58 -5.04 3.12 27.98
N VAL A 59 -5.32 3.21 26.68
CA VAL A 59 -5.04 2.20 25.66
C VAL A 59 -4.04 2.77 24.65
N LYS A 60 -2.95 2.01 24.44
CA LYS A 60 -1.98 2.35 23.41
C LYS A 60 -2.31 1.60 22.13
N SER A 61 -2.60 2.35 21.07
CA SER A 61 -2.95 1.79 19.76
C SER A 61 -2.04 2.33 18.65
N TYR A 62 -1.93 1.56 17.57
CA TYR A 62 -1.31 2.03 16.34
C TYR A 62 -2.18 3.09 15.68
N ALA A 63 -1.56 3.94 14.85
CA ALA A 63 -2.30 4.90 14.06
C ALA A 63 -3.18 4.16 13.04
N GLU A 64 -4.50 4.38 13.11
CA GLU A 64 -5.45 3.86 12.13
C GLU A 64 -5.14 4.37 10.72
N PHE A 65 -4.90 5.68 10.60
CA PHE A 65 -4.59 6.34 9.33
C PHE A 65 -3.14 6.82 9.29
N ILE A 66 -2.49 6.67 8.15
CA ILE A 66 -1.11 7.16 7.91
C ILE A 66 -1.00 8.67 8.19
N ALA A 67 -2.08 9.43 7.97
CA ALA A 67 -2.15 10.86 8.29
C ALA A 67 -1.88 11.16 9.78
N HIS A 68 -2.31 10.26 10.69
CA HIS A 68 -2.11 10.41 12.14
C HIS A 68 -0.64 10.29 12.55
N LEU A 69 0.23 9.71 11.70
CA LEU A 69 1.67 9.69 11.91
C LEU A 69 2.34 11.05 11.62
N TRP A 70 1.61 12.01 11.05
CA TRP A 70 2.08 13.38 10.90
C TRP A 70 1.39 14.33 11.87
N GLN A 71 0.08 14.16 12.06
CA GLN A 71 -0.72 14.92 13.00
C GLN A 71 -1.89 14.06 13.48
N THR A 72 -1.99 13.87 14.78
CA THR A 72 -3.08 13.14 15.43
C THR A 72 -4.05 14.10 16.11
N VAL A 73 -5.04 13.56 16.82
CA VAL A 73 -5.97 14.29 17.69
C VAL A 73 -5.78 13.82 19.13
N ASP A 74 -5.93 14.73 20.09
CA ASP A 74 -5.98 14.37 21.50
C ASP A 74 -7.42 14.05 21.96
N HIS A 75 -7.57 13.84 23.27
CA HIS A 75 -8.85 13.54 23.91
C HIS A 75 -9.91 14.65 23.78
N ASN A 76 -9.51 15.88 23.47
CA ASN A 76 -10.41 17.01 23.22
C ASN A 76 -10.72 17.20 21.73
N ALA A 77 -10.25 16.28 20.88
CA ALA A 77 -10.23 16.40 19.42
C ALA A 77 -9.36 17.56 18.91
N ASP A 78 -8.42 18.06 19.72
CA ASP A 78 -7.49 19.09 19.29
C ASP A 78 -6.35 18.48 18.46
N PRO A 79 -5.93 19.10 17.35
CA PRO A 79 -4.87 18.57 16.51
C PRO A 79 -3.50 18.64 17.22
N VAL A 80 -2.86 17.50 17.39
CA VAL A 80 -1.51 17.38 17.96
C VAL A 80 -0.53 16.97 16.87
N ARG A 81 0.43 17.85 16.60
CA ARG A 81 1.48 17.58 15.62
C ARG A 81 2.55 16.69 16.23
N ASN A 82 2.74 15.50 15.66
CA ASN A 82 3.77 14.54 16.07
C ASN A 82 4.90 14.40 15.03
N SER A 83 4.65 14.74 13.76
CA SER A 83 5.64 14.77 12.66
C SER A 83 6.53 13.53 12.57
N LEU A 84 6.00 12.34 12.92
CA LEU A 84 6.77 11.08 12.88
C LEU A 84 7.12 10.69 11.44
N ILE A 85 6.32 11.15 10.48
CA ILE A 85 6.63 11.11 9.04
C ILE A 85 6.50 12.49 8.38
N PRO A 86 7.21 12.72 7.25
CA PRO A 86 6.97 13.88 6.40
C PRO A 86 5.51 13.97 5.90
N ARG A 87 4.97 15.19 5.89
CA ARG A 87 3.62 15.50 5.40
C ARG A 87 3.31 14.88 4.03
N LYS A 88 4.27 14.92 3.11
CA LYS A 88 4.10 14.38 1.76
C LYS A 88 3.77 12.87 1.73
N ILE A 89 4.33 12.09 2.66
CA ILE A 89 4.02 10.66 2.78
C ILE A 89 2.64 10.47 3.42
N ALA A 90 2.38 11.24 4.49
CA ALA A 90 1.11 11.21 5.23
C ALA A 90 -0.13 11.43 4.35
N PHE A 91 0.01 12.24 3.30
CA PHE A 91 -1.08 12.56 2.37
C PHE A 91 -0.99 11.86 1.01
N ALA A 92 0.00 10.99 0.80
CA ALA A 92 0.12 10.19 -0.42
C ALA A 92 -0.86 9.00 -0.40
N MET A 93 -2.15 9.25 -0.16
CA MET A 93 -3.18 8.22 0.08
C MET A 93 -4.02 7.87 -1.15
N GLY A 94 -3.70 8.45 -2.30
CA GLY A 94 -4.39 8.17 -3.56
C GLY A 94 -3.59 8.65 -4.76
N VAL A 95 -4.05 8.25 -5.95
CA VAL A 95 -3.35 8.48 -7.22
C VAL A 95 -2.94 9.95 -7.42
N SER A 96 -3.81 10.90 -7.09
CA SER A 96 -3.55 12.34 -7.27
C SER A 96 -2.50 12.93 -6.33
N ARG A 97 -2.13 12.20 -5.27
CA ARG A 97 -1.15 12.63 -4.26
C ARG A 97 0.03 11.66 -4.16
N ALA A 98 0.17 10.75 -5.11
CA ALA A 98 1.24 9.78 -5.10
C ALA A 98 2.62 10.46 -5.03
N ILE A 99 3.51 9.89 -4.25
CA ILE A 99 4.91 10.31 -4.12
C ILE A 99 5.80 9.26 -4.76
N ASP A 100 6.74 9.70 -5.60
CA ASP A 100 7.58 8.82 -6.41
C ASP A 100 6.77 7.73 -7.14
N GLY A 101 5.53 8.07 -7.51
CA GLY A 101 4.67 7.19 -8.29
C GLY A 101 3.95 6.11 -7.49
N TYR A 102 3.95 6.21 -6.16
CA TYR A 102 3.24 5.32 -5.24
C TYR A 102 2.31 6.08 -4.29
N TYR A 103 1.20 5.44 -3.94
CA TYR A 103 0.33 5.89 -2.86
C TYR A 103 0.15 4.77 -1.83
N PHE A 104 -0.26 5.15 -0.61
CA PHE A 104 -0.27 4.31 0.57
C PHE A 104 -1.65 4.27 1.19
N GLN A 105 -2.13 3.08 1.52
CA GLN A 105 -3.45 2.87 2.09
C GLN A 105 -3.32 2.05 3.37
N SER A 106 -3.92 2.55 4.46
CA SER A 106 -4.19 1.72 5.64
C SER A 106 -5.26 0.69 5.28
N ILE A 107 -5.00 -0.59 5.56
CA ILE A 107 -6.01 -1.64 5.44
C ILE A 107 -6.55 -1.94 6.84
N HIS A 108 -7.87 -2.07 6.93
CA HIS A 108 -8.58 -2.17 8.20
C HIS A 108 -9.20 -3.55 8.42
N THR A 109 -9.10 -4.46 7.44
CA THR A 109 -9.70 -5.80 7.51
C THR A 109 -8.76 -6.89 6.99
N LYS A 110 -8.79 -8.06 7.64
CA LYS A 110 -8.11 -9.28 7.21
C LYS A 110 -9.11 -10.36 6.81
N GLU A 111 -8.77 -11.14 5.78
CA GLU A 111 -9.58 -12.25 5.28
C GLU A 111 -9.33 -13.49 6.11
N ILE A 112 -10.41 -14.08 6.62
CA ILE A 112 -10.37 -15.28 7.43
C ILE A 112 -10.35 -16.49 6.50
N GLN A 113 -9.33 -17.34 6.63
CA GLN A 113 -9.30 -18.62 5.93
C GLN A 113 -10.24 -19.63 6.59
N PRO A 114 -10.99 -20.46 5.81
CA PRO A 114 -11.80 -21.52 6.36
C PRO A 114 -11.01 -22.44 7.30
N GLY A 115 -11.44 -22.57 8.55
CA GLY A 115 -10.79 -23.41 9.55
C GLY A 115 -9.79 -22.68 10.45
N SER A 116 -9.61 -21.36 10.27
CA SER A 116 -8.94 -20.49 11.25
C SER A 116 -9.74 -20.45 12.56
N PRO A 117 -9.11 -20.29 13.75
CA PRO A 117 -9.81 -20.06 15.01
C PRO A 117 -10.89 -18.98 14.93
N ASP A 118 -10.66 -17.95 14.09
CA ASP A 118 -11.57 -16.83 13.89
C ASP A 118 -12.71 -17.11 12.89
N SER A 119 -12.68 -18.25 12.17
CA SER A 119 -13.74 -18.68 11.24
C SER A 119 -15.08 -18.98 11.92
N ALA A 120 -15.08 -19.12 13.25
CA ALA A 120 -16.29 -19.35 14.02
C ALA A 120 -17.24 -18.14 14.06
N ILE A 121 -16.79 -16.96 13.61
CA ILE A 121 -17.60 -15.75 13.48
C ILE A 121 -18.59 -15.94 12.30
N LYS A 122 -19.76 -16.52 12.59
CA LYS A 122 -20.80 -16.85 11.62
C LYS A 122 -21.59 -15.61 11.14
N ASN A 123 -20.99 -14.76 10.31
CA ASN A 123 -21.77 -13.77 9.55
C ASN A 123 -22.25 -14.38 8.23
N ARG A 124 -23.54 -14.76 8.20
CA ARG A 124 -24.17 -15.66 7.22
C ARG A 124 -24.41 -15.05 5.81
N HIS A 125 -23.95 -13.83 5.53
CA HIS A 125 -24.34 -13.08 4.32
C HIS A 125 -23.21 -12.37 3.55
N GLN A 126 -21.93 -12.67 3.79
CA GLN A 126 -20.83 -12.04 3.03
C GLN A 126 -20.01 -13.04 2.18
N PRO A 127 -19.69 -12.71 0.91
CA PRO A 127 -18.91 -13.58 0.01
C PRO A 127 -17.44 -13.81 0.36
N GLN A 128 -16.93 -13.26 1.46
CA GLN A 128 -15.58 -13.52 1.98
C GLN A 128 -15.60 -13.12 3.45
N GLN A 129 -15.34 -14.05 4.38
CA GLN A 129 -15.33 -13.70 5.81
C GLN A 129 -14.11 -12.84 6.08
N SER A 130 -14.31 -11.62 6.58
CA SER A 130 -13.23 -10.73 7.01
C SER A 130 -13.49 -10.20 8.41
N ILE A 131 -12.44 -9.97 9.18
CA ILE A 131 -12.52 -9.30 10.49
C ILE A 131 -11.72 -8.01 10.49
N ALA A 132 -12.14 -7.07 11.34
CA ALA A 132 -11.41 -5.83 11.57
C ALA A 132 -10.02 -6.13 12.16
N ILE A 133 -9.03 -5.32 11.79
CA ILE A 133 -7.70 -5.36 12.39
C ILE A 133 -7.78 -4.79 13.81
N ASP A 134 -7.20 -5.50 14.76
CA ASP A 134 -7.08 -5.03 16.14
C ASP A 134 -5.91 -4.03 16.26
N LEU A 135 -6.24 -2.74 16.25
CA LEU A 135 -5.26 -1.65 16.28
C LEU A 135 -4.40 -1.60 17.56
N THR A 136 -4.71 -2.36 18.62
CA THR A 136 -3.82 -2.47 19.78
C THR A 136 -2.65 -3.42 19.53
N HIS A 137 -2.74 -4.30 18.53
CA HIS A 137 -1.75 -5.34 18.25
C HIS A 137 -1.25 -5.36 16.80
N GLU A 138 -2.08 -4.92 15.87
CA GLU A 138 -1.92 -5.11 14.43
C GLU A 138 -2.23 -3.82 13.67
N TRP A 139 -1.55 -3.63 12.54
CA TRP A 139 -1.84 -2.61 11.55
C TRP A 139 -1.28 -3.09 10.22
N VAL A 140 -1.85 -2.63 9.11
CA VAL A 140 -1.35 -2.97 7.78
C VAL A 140 -1.41 -1.75 6.87
N VAL A 141 -0.34 -1.55 6.10
CA VAL A 141 -0.28 -0.56 5.02
C VAL A 141 0.11 -1.22 3.71
N VAL A 142 -0.62 -0.87 2.66
CA VAL A 142 -0.32 -1.25 1.27
C VAL A 142 0.27 -0.04 0.55
N ALA A 143 1.37 -0.23 -0.19
CA ALA A 143 1.82 0.72 -1.21
C ALA A 143 1.44 0.20 -2.60
N THR A 144 0.77 1.04 -3.39
CA THR A 144 0.28 0.69 -4.74
C THR A 144 0.81 1.70 -5.76
N PRO A 145 1.23 1.27 -6.96
CA PRO A 145 1.66 2.18 -8.00
C PRO A 145 0.49 3.07 -8.44
N ALA A 146 0.74 4.37 -8.56
CA ALA A 146 -0.22 5.35 -9.06
C ALA A 146 -0.65 5.06 -10.51
N SER A 147 0.23 4.45 -11.31
CA SER A 147 -0.07 3.97 -12.65
C SER A 147 0.68 2.67 -12.91
N TYR A 148 -0.05 1.55 -12.87
CA TYR A 148 0.51 0.22 -13.13
C TYR A 148 1.22 0.16 -14.49
N GLY A 149 2.42 -0.40 -14.50
CA GLY A 149 3.27 -0.51 -15.69
C GLY A 149 4.03 0.77 -16.06
N ARG A 150 3.67 1.93 -15.50
CA ARG A 150 4.33 3.22 -15.75
C ARG A 150 5.14 3.70 -14.55
N THR A 151 4.52 3.79 -13.37
CA THR A 151 5.21 4.23 -12.16
C THR A 151 5.70 3.08 -11.31
N GLY A 152 5.09 1.90 -11.47
CA GLY A 152 5.45 0.69 -10.75
C GLY A 152 4.63 -0.50 -11.22
N THR A 153 5.05 -1.70 -10.84
CA THR A 153 4.34 -2.95 -11.17
C THR A 153 4.08 -3.81 -9.94
N LEU A 154 4.88 -3.64 -8.90
CA LEU A 154 4.69 -4.33 -7.63
C LEU A 154 3.84 -3.48 -6.70
N SER A 155 2.88 -4.12 -6.04
CA SER A 155 2.32 -3.63 -4.79
C SER A 155 3.15 -4.16 -3.62
N PHE A 156 3.19 -3.41 -2.53
CA PHE A 156 3.91 -3.78 -1.31
C PHE A 156 2.98 -3.78 -0.11
N ILE A 157 3.23 -4.66 0.85
CA ILE A 157 2.51 -4.74 2.13
C ILE A 157 3.53 -4.70 3.27
N THR A 158 3.24 -3.92 4.30
CA THR A 158 3.89 -4.07 5.61
C THR A 158 2.87 -3.99 6.74
N GLY A 159 3.26 -4.41 7.93
CA GLY A 159 2.42 -4.33 9.13
C GLY A 159 3.27 -4.35 10.40
N SER A 160 2.67 -4.81 11.50
CA SER A 160 3.29 -4.79 12.84
C SER A 160 4.61 -5.56 12.96
N SER A 161 4.86 -6.57 12.11
CA SER A 161 6.15 -7.29 12.07
C SER A 161 7.30 -6.48 11.45
N GLY A 162 6.99 -5.43 10.67
CA GLY A 162 7.98 -4.64 9.91
C GLY A 162 8.54 -5.33 8.68
N LYS A 163 8.15 -6.58 8.43
CA LYS A 163 8.46 -7.27 7.17
C LYS A 163 7.73 -6.57 6.02
N ILE A 164 8.38 -6.54 4.87
CA ILE A 164 7.79 -5.98 3.65
C ILE A 164 7.62 -7.13 2.67
N TYR A 165 6.40 -7.27 2.17
CA TYR A 165 6.04 -8.25 1.17
C TYR A 165 5.73 -7.55 -0.15
N ALA A 166 6.04 -8.18 -1.27
CA ALA A 166 5.78 -7.65 -2.60
C ALA A 166 5.05 -8.66 -3.48
N LYS A 167 4.17 -8.15 -4.35
CA LYS A 167 3.45 -8.93 -5.35
C LYS A 167 3.03 -8.06 -6.53
N ASP A 168 3.09 -8.60 -7.73
CA ASP A 168 2.40 -8.02 -8.89
C ASP A 168 0.90 -8.33 -8.80
N THR A 169 0.11 -7.35 -8.38
CA THR A 169 -1.35 -7.42 -8.25
C THR A 169 -2.07 -7.21 -9.57
N ARG A 170 -1.35 -6.91 -10.66
CA ARG A 170 -1.90 -6.63 -12.00
C ARG A 170 -2.96 -5.53 -11.97
N ASN A 171 -2.66 -4.44 -11.28
CA ASN A 171 -3.54 -3.29 -11.09
C ASN A 171 -4.86 -3.59 -10.33
N ARG A 172 -4.93 -4.72 -9.62
CA ARG A 172 -6.07 -5.00 -8.74
C ARG A 172 -5.86 -4.30 -7.39
N PRO A 173 -6.87 -3.62 -6.84
CA PRO A 173 -6.79 -3.04 -5.52
C PRO A 173 -6.60 -4.15 -4.47
N VAL A 174 -5.89 -3.83 -3.39
CA VAL A 174 -5.76 -4.68 -2.21
C VAL A 174 -6.67 -4.10 -1.15
N GLU A 175 -7.88 -4.62 -1.04
CA GLU A 175 -8.91 -4.11 -0.11
C GLU A 175 -8.88 -4.84 1.24
N SER A 176 -8.36 -6.07 1.22
CA SER A 176 -8.20 -6.95 2.38
C SER A 176 -6.88 -7.69 2.30
N ILE A 177 -6.37 -8.11 3.46
CA ILE A 177 -5.12 -8.86 3.56
C ILE A 177 -5.46 -10.31 3.92
N PRO A 178 -4.89 -11.32 3.25
CA PRO A 178 -5.07 -12.69 3.68
C PRO A 178 -4.35 -12.93 5.01
N ASP A 179 -4.89 -13.81 5.86
CA ASP A 179 -4.25 -14.26 7.11
C ASP A 179 -2.80 -14.75 6.91
N SER A 180 -2.47 -15.26 5.71
CA SER A 180 -1.11 -15.63 5.34
C SER A 180 -0.74 -15.12 3.95
N LEU A 181 0.33 -14.33 3.89
CA LEU A 181 0.82 -13.67 2.67
C LEU A 181 1.60 -14.62 1.74
N VAL A 182 2.46 -15.49 2.28
CA VAL A 182 3.32 -16.36 1.47
C VAL A 182 2.53 -17.36 0.61
N PRO A 183 1.55 -18.12 1.16
CA PRO A 183 0.75 -19.05 0.37
C PRO A 183 -0.09 -18.35 -0.71
N THR A 184 -0.40 -17.07 -0.53
CA THR A 184 -1.16 -16.26 -1.48
C THR A 184 -0.27 -15.57 -2.52
N GLY A 185 1.01 -15.93 -2.60
CA GLY A 185 1.94 -15.51 -3.64
C GLY A 185 2.61 -14.17 -3.38
N TRP A 186 2.54 -13.65 -2.17
CA TRP A 186 3.37 -12.53 -1.74
C TRP A 186 4.76 -13.04 -1.33
N GLN A 187 5.80 -12.30 -1.71
CA GLN A 187 7.18 -12.66 -1.39
C GLN A 187 7.75 -11.64 -0.40
N GLU A 188 8.36 -12.10 0.69
CA GLU A 188 9.11 -11.22 1.59
C GLU A 188 10.31 -10.63 0.84
N ILE A 189 10.51 -9.33 0.97
CA ILE A 189 11.62 -8.61 0.34
C ILE A 189 12.39 -7.81 1.39
N THR A 190 13.69 -7.70 1.18
CA THR A 190 14.62 -7.04 2.10
C THR A 190 15.35 -5.89 1.42
N ASP A 191 15.92 -6.16 0.26
CA ASP A 191 16.80 -5.26 -0.48
C ASP A 191 16.25 -4.95 -1.89
N GLU A 192 17.08 -4.35 -2.73
CA GLU A 192 16.72 -4.03 -4.13
C GLU A 192 16.87 -5.26 -5.05
N LEU A 193 17.75 -6.20 -4.71
CA LEU A 193 17.97 -7.41 -5.49
C LEU A 193 16.70 -8.27 -5.50
N ASP A 194 15.99 -8.35 -4.38
CA ASP A 194 14.68 -9.02 -4.29
C ASP A 194 13.66 -8.40 -5.26
N ILE A 195 13.60 -7.07 -5.33
CA ILE A 195 12.73 -6.34 -6.27
C ILE A 195 13.11 -6.70 -7.71
N ARG A 196 14.41 -6.63 -8.05
CA ARG A 196 14.91 -6.95 -9.39
C ARG A 196 14.60 -8.40 -9.78
N LYS A 197 14.73 -9.34 -8.83
CA LYS A 197 14.40 -10.75 -9.03
C LYS A 197 12.92 -10.94 -9.37
N LEU A 198 12.01 -10.25 -8.68
CA LEU A 198 10.57 -10.28 -8.99
C LEU A 198 10.27 -9.78 -10.41
N HIS A 199 10.97 -8.73 -10.87
CA HIS A 199 10.83 -8.28 -12.27
C HIS A 199 11.32 -9.32 -13.28
N LEU A 200 12.46 -9.97 -13.01
CA LEU A 200 12.98 -11.03 -13.87
C LEU A 200 12.02 -12.22 -13.93
N GLU A 201 11.43 -12.61 -12.80
CA GLU A 201 10.42 -13.67 -12.74
C GLU A 201 9.17 -13.32 -13.54
N ARG A 202 8.73 -12.06 -13.53
CA ARG A 202 7.60 -11.59 -14.36
C ARG A 202 7.87 -11.72 -15.86
N MET A 203 9.12 -11.49 -16.29
CA MET A 203 9.51 -11.55 -17.70
C MET A 203 9.64 -12.98 -18.23
N LYS A 204 9.70 -13.99 -17.35
CA LYS A 204 9.75 -15.39 -17.79
C LYS A 204 8.46 -15.75 -18.52
N PRO A 205 8.53 -16.41 -19.69
CA PRO A 205 7.34 -16.91 -20.35
C PRO A 205 6.63 -17.88 -19.40
N LYS A 206 5.31 -17.72 -19.25
CA LYS A 206 4.51 -18.75 -18.57
C LYS A 206 4.74 -20.07 -19.31
N PRO A 207 5.07 -21.17 -18.62
CA PRO A 207 5.20 -22.44 -19.30
C PRO A 207 3.89 -22.74 -20.02
N GLY A 208 3.98 -22.95 -21.33
CA GLY A 208 2.83 -23.39 -22.12
C GLY A 208 2.32 -24.74 -21.62
N PRO A 209 1.12 -25.17 -22.03
CA PRO A 209 0.54 -26.45 -21.62
C PRO A 209 1.47 -27.65 -21.86
N LEU A 210 2.33 -27.57 -22.89
CA LEU A 210 3.34 -28.59 -23.21
C LEU A 210 4.53 -28.62 -22.23
N GLY A 211 4.89 -27.50 -21.61
CA GLY A 211 6.00 -27.40 -20.65
C GLY A 211 5.67 -27.96 -19.26
N LEU A 212 4.40 -27.94 -18.88
CA LEU A 212 3.90 -28.56 -17.64
C LEU A 212 3.95 -30.09 -17.73
N ALA A 213 3.60 -30.65 -18.88
CA ALA A 213 3.67 -32.09 -19.12
C ALA A 213 5.13 -32.62 -19.10
N SER A 214 6.08 -31.88 -19.67
CA SER A 214 7.50 -32.28 -19.64
C SER A 214 8.14 -32.18 -18.24
N LEU A 215 7.68 -31.25 -17.39
CA LEU A 215 8.17 -31.12 -16.01
C LEU A 215 7.58 -32.20 -15.07
N GLN A 216 6.38 -32.71 -15.37
CA GLN A 216 5.82 -33.87 -14.67
C GLN A 216 6.45 -35.18 -15.13
N ALA A 217 6.80 -35.32 -16.41
CA ALA A 217 7.47 -36.50 -16.95
C ALA A 217 8.92 -36.65 -16.47
N ALA A 218 9.61 -35.55 -16.14
CA ALA A 218 10.98 -35.58 -15.63
C ALA A 218 11.11 -35.90 -14.13
N LYS A 219 9.99 -36.13 -13.43
CA LYS A 219 9.95 -36.50 -12.00
C LYS A 219 9.68 -37.99 -11.75
N TYR A 220 9.68 -38.81 -12.81
CA TYR A 220 9.54 -40.26 -12.75
C TYR A 220 10.69 -40.94 -13.48
#